data_AF-A0A7V5R0M6-F1
#
_entry.id   AF-A0A7V5R0M6-F1
#
_cell.length_a   1.000
_cell.length_b   1.000
_cell.length_c   1.000
_cell.angle_alpha   90.00
_cell.angle_beta   90.00
_cell.angle_gamma   90.00
#
_symmetry.space_group_name_H-M   'P 1'
#
loop_
_entity.id
_entity.type
_entity.pdbx_description
1 polymer ?
#
loop_
_entity_poly.entity_id
_entity_poly.type
_entity_poly.pdbx_seq_one_letter_code
_entity_poly.pdbx_strand_id
1 'polypeptide(L)'
;KQMQKKVTAKKVWKGEDFFKAKWNEQKLRHKKFSDTTYNVEPNIKEGPGGLRDIQMVSWVAQRFFQTSSLHELVDAGFLTEYEYIRLIKGQNFLWRVRFALHIIANRKEDRVLFDYQLKLAKIFGFHDEGEKNPAVEQFMQIFYRNAMRLQRLNSRLLQLFDENILKASHNNSIQNLNSHYHIVNDFLEIKNTELFHSQVSVWFELFLLIQQHPEIQGVRADTVRAMRHNIKQINQNFRNNPTVRQQFIKILQQQHKVAAVLNQMNRLGILARYLPVFGKIVGRMQFDLFHIYTVDQHSLFALRNLCLLRHNKTDVQRASHIFNNIDKPYLVYIAALFHDIAKGREGHHADLGAIDAQAFCADHGITGADSELVVWLVKYHLIMSETAQKQDLSDPETIKNFALKVGNLLTLRALYLLTIADISATDPKLWNKFKESLLYELFFKCKQQLLASQQDIAVKDISLEKIKTNLYQQLLVHKIDKIQIIKQFKNFPQDLFNRFNADKLLKIHRLIAENSEVTVANLSDTIGSNETETTIRKAGTNIEFLVYCPDFKGLFYIMVAILEKYNFTVLDANI
;
A
#
# COMPACT_ATOMS: atom_id res chain seq x y z
N LYS A 1 -0.73 -55.01 -28.90
CA LYS A 1 -1.14 -54.66 -30.30
C LYS A 1 -2.44 -53.85 -30.39
N GLN A 2 -3.56 -54.23 -29.75
CA GLN A 2 -4.81 -53.44 -29.79
C GLN A 2 -4.70 -52.08 -29.08
N MET A 3 -4.03 -52.00 -27.91
CA MET A 3 -3.76 -50.73 -27.22
C MET A 3 -2.98 -49.76 -28.12
N GLN A 4 -1.84 -50.21 -28.68
CA GLN A 4 -1.05 -49.43 -29.64
C GLN A 4 -1.87 -48.91 -30.82
N LYS A 5 -2.73 -49.75 -31.44
CA LYS A 5 -3.66 -49.29 -32.50
C LYS A 5 -4.64 -48.20 -32.02
N LYS A 6 -5.11 -48.27 -30.76
CA LYS A 6 -6.00 -47.27 -30.16
C LYS A 6 -5.28 -45.98 -29.73
N VAL A 7 -3.99 -46.02 -29.40
CA VAL A 7 -3.17 -44.86 -28.99
C VAL A 7 -2.26 -44.31 -30.10
N THR A 8 -2.52 -44.68 -31.37
CA THR A 8 -1.76 -44.18 -32.52
C THR A 8 -1.85 -42.67 -32.65
N ALA A 9 -0.77 -42.01 -33.10
CA ALA A 9 -0.69 -40.55 -33.25
C ALA A 9 -1.82 -39.92 -34.11
N LYS A 10 -2.43 -40.71 -35.01
CA LYS A 10 -3.59 -40.30 -35.84
C LYS A 10 -4.91 -40.20 -35.07
N LYS A 11 -5.02 -40.83 -33.89
CA LYS A 11 -6.23 -40.82 -33.02
C LYS A 11 -6.08 -39.93 -31.79
N VAL A 12 -4.90 -39.34 -31.60
CA VAL A 12 -4.58 -38.40 -30.52
C VAL A 12 -4.72 -36.98 -31.07
N TRP A 13 -5.06 -36.01 -30.21
CA TRP A 13 -5.24 -34.61 -30.61
C TRP A 13 -4.02 -34.10 -31.40
N LYS A 14 -4.27 -33.22 -32.38
CA LYS A 14 -3.20 -32.49 -33.06
C LYS A 14 -2.33 -31.77 -32.02
N GLY A 15 -1.05 -31.58 -32.32
CA GLY A 15 -0.14 -30.96 -31.38
C GLY A 15 -0.69 -29.65 -30.84
N GLU A 16 -1.11 -28.73 -31.71
CA GLU A 16 -1.56 -27.39 -31.33
C GLU A 16 -2.75 -27.43 -30.36
N ASP A 17 -3.74 -28.26 -30.68
CA ASP A 17 -4.93 -28.47 -29.85
C ASP A 17 -4.56 -29.08 -28.49
N PHE A 18 -3.62 -30.05 -28.49
CA PHE A 18 -3.10 -30.65 -27.27
C PHE A 18 -2.39 -29.63 -26.39
N PHE A 19 -1.54 -28.78 -26.97
CA PHE A 19 -0.82 -27.74 -26.24
C PHE A 19 -1.78 -26.70 -25.66
N LYS A 20 -2.70 -26.16 -26.46
CA LYS A 20 -3.74 -25.21 -26.01
C LYS A 20 -4.52 -25.77 -24.82
N ALA A 21 -4.93 -27.04 -24.91
CA ALA A 21 -5.69 -27.69 -23.87
C ALA A 21 -4.89 -27.93 -22.59
N LYS A 22 -3.63 -28.40 -22.70
CA LYS A 22 -2.76 -28.59 -21.54
C LYS A 22 -2.38 -27.28 -20.86
N TRP A 23 -2.21 -26.22 -21.64
CA TRP A 23 -1.98 -24.90 -21.07
C TRP A 23 -3.23 -24.37 -20.35
N ASN A 24 -4.41 -24.53 -20.93
CA ASN A 24 -5.66 -24.16 -20.26
C ASN A 24 -5.91 -25.00 -18.99
N GLU A 25 -5.62 -26.30 -19.02
CA GLU A 25 -5.65 -27.17 -17.84
C GLU A 25 -4.72 -26.65 -16.74
N GLN A 26 -3.49 -26.25 -17.09
CA GLN A 26 -2.57 -25.63 -16.12
C GLN A 26 -3.10 -24.31 -15.58
N LYS A 27 -3.61 -23.40 -16.43
CA LYS A 27 -4.18 -22.11 -15.99
C LYS A 27 -5.33 -22.34 -15.00
N LEU A 28 -6.24 -23.28 -15.29
CA LEU A 28 -7.35 -23.62 -14.40
C LEU A 28 -6.88 -24.26 -13.10
N ARG A 29 -5.86 -25.13 -13.16
CA ARG A 29 -5.25 -25.73 -11.98
C ARG A 29 -4.60 -24.68 -11.09
N HIS A 30 -3.79 -23.77 -11.65
CA HIS A 30 -3.15 -22.69 -10.90
C HIS A 30 -4.20 -21.79 -10.22
N LYS A 31 -5.31 -21.47 -10.91
CA LYS A 31 -6.42 -20.68 -10.35
C LYS A 31 -7.03 -21.30 -9.10
N LYS A 32 -7.16 -22.63 -9.04
CA LYS A 32 -7.66 -23.35 -7.85
C LYS A 32 -6.75 -23.18 -6.62
N PHE A 33 -5.49 -22.78 -6.82
CA PHE A 33 -4.50 -22.50 -5.79
C PHE A 33 -4.11 -21.01 -5.75
N SER A 34 -5.05 -20.11 -6.08
CA SER A 34 -4.85 -18.64 -6.08
C SER A 34 -3.75 -18.13 -7.03
N ASP A 35 -3.43 -18.89 -8.09
CA ASP A 35 -2.41 -18.59 -9.11
C ASP A 35 -1.00 -18.31 -8.57
N THR A 36 -0.70 -18.75 -7.34
CA THR A 36 0.51 -18.36 -6.62
C THR A 36 1.31 -19.55 -6.09
N THR A 37 2.64 -19.51 -6.23
CA THR A 37 3.57 -20.46 -5.58
C THR A 37 3.62 -20.26 -4.07
N TYR A 38 3.11 -19.13 -3.57
CA TYR A 38 3.44 -18.58 -2.27
C TYR A 38 2.38 -18.89 -1.20
N ASN A 39 1.44 -19.80 -1.47
CA ASN A 39 0.46 -20.23 -0.47
C ASN A 39 1.20 -20.88 0.71
N VAL A 40 0.90 -20.46 1.95
CA VAL A 40 1.52 -20.99 3.18
C VAL A 40 1.29 -22.48 3.38
N GLU A 41 0.21 -23.07 2.85
CA GLU A 41 0.04 -24.52 2.73
C GLU A 41 0.15 -24.97 1.25
N PRO A 42 1.35 -25.00 0.66
CA PRO A 42 1.50 -25.23 -0.76
C PRO A 42 1.21 -26.68 -1.14
N ASN A 43 0.77 -26.90 -2.38
CA ASN A 43 0.65 -28.23 -2.96
C ASN A 43 1.87 -28.56 -3.83
N ILE A 44 2.66 -29.56 -3.43
CA ILE A 44 3.92 -29.96 -4.10
C ILE A 44 3.68 -30.46 -5.53
N LYS A 45 2.50 -31.01 -5.79
CA LYS A 45 2.18 -31.66 -7.06
C LYS A 45 1.43 -30.74 -8.00
N GLU A 46 0.29 -30.25 -7.56
CA GLU A 46 -0.69 -29.52 -8.39
C GLU A 46 -0.54 -28.00 -8.28
N GLY A 47 0.23 -27.48 -7.32
CA GLY A 47 0.49 -26.04 -7.20
C GLY A 47 1.37 -25.49 -8.33
N PRO A 48 1.41 -24.17 -8.54
CA PRO A 48 2.39 -23.52 -9.40
C PRO A 48 3.82 -23.91 -9.01
N GLY A 49 4.68 -24.20 -9.99
CA GLY A 49 6.04 -24.68 -9.73
C GLY A 49 6.12 -26.09 -9.14
N GLY A 50 5.00 -26.81 -9.04
CA GLY A 50 4.94 -28.19 -8.56
C GLY A 50 5.27 -29.23 -9.63
N LEU A 51 5.22 -30.50 -9.25
CA LEU A 51 5.57 -31.63 -10.13
C LEU A 51 4.75 -31.68 -11.44
N ARG A 52 3.48 -31.25 -11.39
CA ARG A 52 2.60 -31.25 -12.57
C ARG A 52 3.02 -30.24 -13.63
N ASP A 53 3.65 -29.13 -13.24
CA ASP A 53 4.22 -28.16 -14.19
C ASP A 53 5.33 -28.82 -15.02
N ILE A 54 6.22 -29.58 -14.37
CA ILE A 54 7.32 -30.31 -15.03
C ILE A 54 6.78 -31.40 -15.96
N GLN A 55 5.78 -32.15 -15.48
CA GLN A 55 5.12 -33.18 -16.28
C GLN A 55 4.43 -32.59 -17.51
N MET A 56 3.80 -31.43 -17.37
CA MET A 56 3.14 -30.77 -18.50
C MET A 56 4.13 -30.37 -19.58
N VAL A 57 5.27 -29.78 -19.21
CA VAL A 57 6.38 -29.51 -20.15
C VAL A 57 6.81 -30.80 -20.85
N SER A 58 7.02 -31.89 -20.10
CA SER A 58 7.42 -33.18 -20.67
C SER A 58 6.39 -33.73 -21.65
N TRP A 59 5.09 -33.61 -21.36
CA TRP A 59 4.03 -34.11 -22.25
C TRP A 59 3.91 -33.28 -23.53
N VAL A 60 4.03 -31.96 -23.44
CA VAL A 60 4.04 -31.08 -24.62
C VAL A 60 5.26 -31.39 -25.48
N ALA A 61 6.43 -31.54 -24.85
CA ALA A 61 7.66 -31.89 -25.55
C ALA A 61 7.56 -33.22 -26.30
N GLN A 62 7.12 -34.28 -25.60
CA GLN A 62 6.86 -35.60 -26.19
C GLN A 62 5.87 -35.53 -27.36
N ARG A 63 4.81 -34.73 -27.24
CA ARG A 63 3.77 -34.66 -28.28
C ARG A 63 4.25 -33.96 -29.54
N PHE A 64 5.04 -32.91 -29.40
CA PHE A 64 5.45 -32.04 -30.50
C PHE A 64 6.78 -32.42 -31.12
N PHE A 65 7.80 -32.60 -30.28
CA PHE A 65 9.16 -32.87 -30.72
C PHE A 65 9.45 -34.36 -30.79
N GLN A 66 8.48 -35.22 -30.41
CA GLN A 66 8.62 -36.68 -30.35
C GLN A 66 9.78 -37.13 -29.45
N THR A 67 10.10 -36.28 -28.46
CA THR A 67 11.26 -36.49 -27.60
C THR A 67 10.98 -37.54 -26.55
N SER A 68 11.94 -38.41 -26.26
CA SER A 68 11.80 -39.44 -25.21
C SER A 68 12.26 -38.95 -23.84
N SER A 69 13.07 -37.90 -23.81
CA SER A 69 13.66 -37.30 -22.60
C SER A 69 13.48 -35.78 -22.55
N LEU A 70 13.43 -35.23 -21.34
CA LEU A 70 13.50 -33.77 -21.12
C LEU A 70 14.86 -33.18 -21.55
N HIS A 71 15.92 -33.99 -21.61
CA HIS A 71 17.23 -33.53 -22.09
C HIS A 71 17.19 -33.12 -23.56
N GLU A 72 16.39 -33.79 -24.39
CA GLU A 72 16.29 -33.49 -25.82
C GLU A 72 15.71 -32.08 -26.09
N LEU A 73 15.10 -31.45 -25.09
CA LEU A 73 14.72 -30.02 -25.16
C LEU A 73 15.94 -29.09 -25.17
N VAL A 74 17.11 -29.56 -24.73
CA VAL A 74 18.37 -28.83 -24.88
C VAL A 74 18.82 -28.85 -26.34
N ASP A 75 18.81 -30.04 -26.95
CA ASP A 75 19.18 -30.22 -28.36
C ASP A 75 18.25 -29.42 -29.29
N ALA A 76 16.97 -29.34 -28.94
CA ALA A 76 15.96 -28.56 -29.66
C ALA A 76 15.97 -27.04 -29.31
N GLY A 77 16.91 -26.55 -28.48
CA GLY A 77 17.08 -25.12 -28.17
C GLY A 77 16.04 -24.50 -27.23
N PHE A 78 15.14 -25.28 -26.64
CA PHE A 78 14.14 -24.81 -25.67
C PHE A 78 14.75 -24.58 -24.27
N LEU A 79 15.70 -25.44 -23.91
CA LEU A 79 16.48 -25.36 -22.69
C LEU A 79 17.95 -25.13 -23.00
N THR A 80 18.65 -24.47 -22.09
CA THR A 80 20.11 -24.57 -22.00
C THR A 80 20.48 -25.70 -21.04
N GLU A 81 21.70 -26.23 -21.15
CA GLU A 81 22.23 -27.23 -20.20
C GLU A 81 22.09 -26.80 -18.73
N TYR A 82 22.42 -25.54 -18.46
CA TYR A 82 22.28 -24.97 -17.12
C TYR A 82 20.83 -25.00 -16.63
N GLU A 83 19.86 -24.70 -17.49
CA GLU A 83 18.44 -24.72 -17.14
C GLU A 83 17.90 -26.14 -16.96
N TYR A 84 18.35 -27.09 -17.77
CA TYR A 84 18.04 -28.51 -17.61
C TYR A 84 18.53 -29.04 -16.26
N ILE A 85 19.80 -28.81 -15.91
CA ILE A 85 20.36 -29.20 -14.61
C ILE A 85 19.56 -28.60 -13.45
N ARG A 86 19.15 -27.34 -13.57
CA ARG A 86 18.30 -26.66 -12.56
C ARG A 86 16.91 -27.27 -12.46
N LEU A 87 16.29 -27.64 -13.58
CA LEU A 87 15.00 -28.34 -13.63
C LEU A 87 15.07 -29.66 -12.87
N ILE A 88 16.06 -30.49 -13.18
CA ILE A 88 16.26 -31.80 -12.54
C ILE A 88 16.55 -31.65 -11.04
N LYS A 89 17.40 -30.70 -10.64
CA LYS A 89 17.64 -30.41 -9.21
C LYS A 89 16.36 -30.01 -8.48
N GLY A 90 15.55 -29.15 -9.10
CA GLY A 90 14.25 -28.75 -8.52
C GLY A 90 13.28 -29.92 -8.42
N GLN A 91 13.18 -30.75 -9.45
CA GLN A 91 12.36 -31.97 -9.44
C GLN A 91 12.77 -32.94 -8.31
N ASN A 92 14.07 -33.22 -8.20
CA ASN A 92 14.61 -34.10 -7.16
C ASN A 92 14.34 -33.55 -5.75
N PHE A 93 14.43 -32.23 -5.57
CA PHE A 93 14.06 -31.59 -4.31
C PHE A 93 12.57 -31.81 -3.98
N LEU A 94 11.66 -31.55 -4.93
CA LEU A 94 10.22 -31.77 -4.71
C LEU A 94 9.90 -33.25 -4.43
N TRP A 95 10.59 -34.19 -5.09
CA TRP A 95 10.45 -35.61 -4.80
C TRP A 95 10.88 -35.97 -3.38
N ARG A 96 12.03 -35.46 -2.91
CA ARG A 96 12.49 -35.67 -1.53
C ARG A 96 11.48 -35.13 -0.51
N VAL A 97 10.97 -33.92 -0.73
CA VAL A 97 9.97 -33.31 0.15
C VAL A 97 8.68 -34.15 0.16
N ARG A 98 8.20 -34.56 -1.02
CA ARG A 98 6.99 -35.38 -1.14
C ARG A 98 7.15 -36.76 -0.50
N PHE A 99 8.32 -37.39 -0.63
CA PHE A 99 8.61 -38.66 0.02
C PHE A 99 8.58 -38.53 1.55
N ALA A 100 9.27 -37.53 2.10
CA ALA A 100 9.23 -37.24 3.53
C ALA A 100 7.81 -36.91 4.02
N LEU A 101 7.04 -36.16 3.23
CA LEU A 101 5.64 -35.83 3.54
C LEU A 101 4.76 -37.08 3.62
N HIS A 102 4.93 -38.03 2.70
CA HIS A 102 4.21 -39.31 2.75
C HIS A 102 4.58 -40.14 3.97
N ILE A 103 5.87 -40.14 4.38
CA ILE A 103 6.30 -40.81 5.61
C ILE A 103 5.63 -40.16 6.82
N ILE A 104 5.67 -38.83 6.92
CA ILE A 104 5.08 -38.09 8.04
C ILE A 104 3.56 -38.30 8.12
N ALA A 105 2.88 -38.28 6.97
CA ALA A 105 1.42 -38.40 6.91
C ALA A 105 0.93 -39.85 7.00
N ASN A 106 1.81 -40.84 6.78
CA ASN A 106 1.50 -42.26 6.64
C ASN A 106 0.39 -42.56 5.60
N ARG A 107 0.30 -41.70 4.57
CA ARG A 107 -0.63 -41.83 3.44
C ARG A 107 -0.13 -40.96 2.30
N LYS A 108 -0.79 -41.07 1.15
CA LYS A 108 -0.62 -40.08 0.08
C LYS A 108 -1.05 -38.70 0.61
N GLU A 109 -0.13 -37.76 0.55
CA GLU A 109 -0.35 -36.36 0.90
C GLU A 109 0.52 -35.49 0.00
N ASP A 110 -0.09 -34.49 -0.62
CA ASP A 110 0.57 -33.60 -1.57
C ASP A 110 0.57 -32.14 -1.06
N ARG A 111 -0.12 -31.84 0.06
CA ARG A 111 -0.15 -30.52 0.72
C ARG A 111 0.84 -30.45 1.88
N VAL A 112 1.64 -29.39 1.93
CA VAL A 112 2.57 -29.14 3.03
C VAL A 112 1.85 -28.36 4.14
N LEU A 113 1.03 -29.06 4.94
CA LEU A 113 0.26 -28.48 6.05
C LEU A 113 1.16 -27.94 7.16
N PHE A 114 0.70 -26.96 7.94
CA PHE A 114 1.46 -26.36 9.05
C PHE A 114 2.15 -27.39 9.95
N ASP A 115 1.41 -28.39 10.45
CA ASP A 115 1.96 -29.44 11.33
C ASP A 115 3.04 -30.29 10.65
N TYR A 116 2.94 -30.47 9.33
CA TYR A 116 3.92 -31.22 8.55
C TYR A 116 5.15 -30.37 8.24
N GLN A 117 5.02 -29.06 8.09
CA GLN A 117 6.16 -28.16 7.86
C GLN A 117 7.18 -28.24 9.00
N LEU A 118 6.72 -28.26 10.26
CA LEU A 118 7.57 -28.41 11.43
C LEU A 118 8.38 -29.72 11.41
N LYS A 119 7.71 -30.83 11.06
CA LYS A 119 8.35 -32.16 10.98
C LYS A 119 9.31 -32.25 9.79
N LEU A 120 8.93 -31.67 8.65
CA LEU A 120 9.79 -31.61 7.47
C LEU A 120 11.05 -30.80 7.73
N ALA A 121 10.95 -29.64 8.40
CA ALA A 121 12.11 -28.84 8.76
C ALA A 121 13.15 -29.67 9.55
N LYS A 122 12.69 -30.46 10.53
CA LYS A 122 13.54 -31.38 11.30
C LYS A 122 14.16 -32.48 10.44
N ILE A 123 13.37 -33.16 9.60
CA ILE A 123 13.90 -34.22 8.70
C ILE A 123 14.96 -33.67 7.73
N PHE A 124 14.80 -32.43 7.30
CA PHE A 124 15.75 -31.77 6.40
C PHE A 124 16.93 -31.11 7.15
N GLY A 125 17.01 -31.25 8.47
CA GLY A 125 18.16 -30.82 9.28
C GLY A 125 18.17 -29.33 9.63
N PHE A 126 17.03 -28.64 9.55
CA PHE A 126 16.92 -27.24 9.97
C PHE A 126 16.77 -27.15 11.50
N HIS A 127 17.39 -26.13 12.08
CA HIS A 127 17.36 -25.82 13.51
C HIS A 127 16.97 -24.36 13.70
N ASP A 128 16.36 -24.04 14.83
CA ASP A 128 15.93 -22.67 15.13
C ASP A 128 17.16 -21.78 15.34
N GLU A 129 17.21 -20.66 14.62
CA GLU A 129 18.24 -19.62 14.79
C GLU A 129 17.61 -18.42 15.50
N GLY A 130 17.45 -18.55 16.82
CA GLY A 130 16.73 -17.57 17.65
C GLY A 130 15.22 -17.54 17.38
N GLU A 131 14.51 -16.62 18.05
CA GLU A 131 13.03 -16.54 17.97
C GLU A 131 12.51 -16.04 16.61
N LYS A 132 13.34 -15.32 15.83
CA LYS A 132 12.92 -14.64 14.59
C LYS A 132 13.34 -15.33 13.29
N ASN A 133 14.07 -16.45 13.38
CA ASN A 133 14.37 -17.29 12.22
C ASN A 133 14.11 -18.78 12.51
N PRO A 134 12.83 -19.17 12.73
CA PRO A 134 12.48 -20.56 13.02
C PRO A 134 12.91 -21.52 11.91
N ALA A 135 13.29 -22.74 12.29
CA ALA A 135 13.68 -23.81 11.38
C ALA A 135 12.65 -24.04 10.26
N VAL A 136 11.37 -23.91 10.61
CA VAL A 136 10.26 -24.07 9.67
C VAL A 136 10.23 -22.99 8.60
N GLU A 137 10.47 -21.72 8.96
CA GLU A 137 10.54 -20.63 7.99
C GLU A 137 11.76 -20.77 7.08
N GLN A 138 12.89 -21.24 7.61
CA GLN A 138 14.10 -21.51 6.81
C GLN A 138 13.85 -22.61 5.76
N PHE A 139 13.29 -23.74 6.19
CA PHE A 139 12.91 -24.84 5.28
C PHE A 139 11.93 -24.38 4.21
N MET A 140 10.87 -23.70 4.63
CA MET A 140 9.82 -23.24 3.72
C MET A 140 10.33 -22.16 2.78
N GLN A 141 11.27 -21.31 3.20
CA GLN A 141 11.92 -20.35 2.30
C GLN A 141 12.68 -21.06 1.18
N ILE A 142 13.39 -22.14 1.47
CA ILE A 142 14.05 -22.96 0.45
C ILE A 142 13.02 -23.65 -0.45
N PHE A 143 11.91 -24.14 0.11
CA PHE A 143 10.81 -24.71 -0.66
C PHE A 143 10.24 -23.71 -1.67
N TYR A 144 9.83 -22.52 -1.23
CA TYR A 144 9.26 -21.48 -2.11
C TYR A 144 10.25 -21.02 -3.15
N ARG A 145 11.53 -20.84 -2.80
CA ARG A 145 12.57 -20.48 -3.77
C ARG A 145 12.77 -21.54 -4.86
N ASN A 146 12.64 -22.82 -4.53
CA ASN A 146 12.67 -23.88 -5.54
C ASN A 146 11.40 -23.88 -6.42
N ALA A 147 10.21 -23.80 -5.81
CA ALA A 147 8.94 -23.74 -6.53
C ALA A 147 8.88 -22.53 -7.49
N MET A 148 9.30 -21.35 -7.04
CA MET A 148 9.43 -20.15 -7.88
C MET A 148 10.34 -20.36 -9.09
N ARG A 149 11.53 -20.96 -8.88
CA ARG A 149 12.48 -21.21 -9.97
C ARG A 149 11.87 -22.14 -11.03
N LEU A 150 11.19 -23.20 -10.59
CA LEU A 150 10.48 -24.13 -11.46
C LEU A 150 9.32 -23.45 -12.20
N GLN A 151 8.51 -22.65 -11.50
CA GLN A 151 7.42 -21.89 -12.11
C GLN A 151 7.90 -20.93 -13.19
N ARG A 152 9.02 -20.23 -12.95
CA ARG A 152 9.65 -19.32 -13.92
C ARG A 152 10.12 -20.06 -15.17
N LEU A 153 10.78 -21.20 -14.97
CA LEU A 153 11.25 -22.04 -16.08
C LEU A 153 10.07 -22.58 -16.90
N ASN A 154 9.04 -23.11 -16.22
CA ASN A 154 7.81 -23.57 -16.86
C ASN A 154 7.15 -22.47 -17.69
N SER A 155 6.94 -21.28 -17.10
CA SER A 155 6.31 -20.15 -17.80
C SER A 155 7.08 -19.76 -19.07
N ARG A 156 8.42 -19.75 -19.01
CA ARG A 156 9.27 -19.46 -20.18
C ARG A 156 9.18 -20.55 -21.25
N LEU A 157 9.18 -21.82 -20.87
CA LEU A 157 9.04 -22.93 -21.81
C LEU A 157 7.69 -22.92 -22.51
N LEU A 158 6.61 -22.65 -21.78
CA LEU A 158 5.28 -22.52 -22.38
C LEU A 158 5.19 -21.35 -23.34
N GLN A 159 5.88 -20.24 -23.05
CA GLN A 159 5.98 -19.15 -23.99
C GLN A 159 6.75 -19.53 -25.25
N LEU A 160 7.89 -20.21 -25.13
CA LEU A 160 8.63 -20.71 -26.30
C LEU A 160 7.80 -21.70 -27.11
N PHE A 161 7.05 -22.56 -26.44
CA PHE A 161 6.10 -23.47 -27.08
C PHE A 161 5.01 -22.66 -27.81
N ASP A 162 4.38 -21.66 -27.21
CA ASP A 162 3.43 -20.78 -27.88
C ASP A 162 4.00 -20.16 -29.16
N GLU A 163 5.20 -19.57 -29.05
CA GLU A 163 5.89 -18.88 -30.13
C GLU A 163 6.22 -19.85 -31.29
N ASN A 164 6.75 -21.04 -30.99
CA ASN A 164 7.19 -22.01 -32.00
C ASN A 164 6.10 -22.96 -32.50
N ILE A 165 5.00 -23.11 -31.76
CA ILE A 165 3.93 -24.06 -32.10
C ILE A 165 2.72 -23.33 -32.67
N LEU A 166 2.22 -22.32 -31.96
CA LEU A 166 0.95 -21.67 -32.32
C LEU A 166 1.17 -20.49 -33.27
N LYS A 167 2.35 -19.86 -33.19
CA LYS A 167 2.65 -18.62 -33.93
C LYS A 167 3.68 -18.78 -35.05
N ALA A 168 4.23 -19.99 -35.26
CA ALA A 168 5.24 -20.24 -36.29
C ALA A 168 4.75 -20.00 -37.74
N SER A 169 3.43 -19.99 -37.97
CA SER A 169 2.81 -19.80 -39.28
C SER A 169 2.38 -18.36 -39.58
N HIS A 170 2.58 -17.41 -38.66
CA HIS A 170 2.14 -16.02 -38.83
C HIS A 170 3.28 -15.18 -39.42
N ASN A 171 2.98 -14.36 -40.45
CA ASN A 171 3.94 -13.35 -40.92
C ASN A 171 4.26 -12.42 -39.75
N ASN A 172 5.53 -12.39 -39.34
CA ASN A 172 5.97 -11.58 -38.21
C ASN A 172 5.77 -10.09 -38.53
N SER A 173 4.79 -9.44 -37.89
CA SER A 173 4.71 -7.98 -37.93
C SER A 173 5.80 -7.42 -37.03
N ILE A 174 6.75 -6.67 -37.61
CA ILE A 174 7.83 -6.04 -36.88
C ILE A 174 7.58 -4.53 -36.84
N GLN A 175 7.41 -3.98 -35.65
CA GLN A 175 7.27 -2.54 -35.41
C GLN A 175 8.46 -2.04 -34.60
N ASN A 176 9.28 -1.17 -35.19
CA ASN A 176 10.39 -0.55 -34.46
C ASN A 176 9.85 0.44 -33.41
N LEU A 177 10.30 0.30 -32.15
CA LEU A 177 9.96 1.26 -31.09
C LEU A 177 11.05 2.29 -30.90
N ASN A 178 12.31 1.85 -30.77
CA ASN A 178 13.45 2.74 -30.58
C ASN A 178 14.78 2.08 -31.01
N SER A 179 15.92 2.62 -30.59
CA SER A 179 17.26 2.08 -30.90
C SER A 179 17.53 0.71 -30.28
N HIS A 180 16.87 0.34 -29.19
CA HIS A 180 17.13 -0.89 -28.43
C HIS A 180 16.06 -1.97 -28.64
N TYR A 181 14.80 -1.58 -28.88
CA TYR A 181 13.65 -2.48 -28.89
C TYR A 181 12.76 -2.35 -30.12
N HIS A 182 12.10 -3.46 -30.46
CA HIS A 182 10.99 -3.53 -31.41
C HIS A 182 9.91 -4.48 -30.89
N ILE A 183 8.71 -4.39 -31.47
CA ILE A 183 7.60 -5.31 -31.21
C ILE A 183 7.57 -6.34 -32.33
N VAL A 184 7.46 -7.63 -31.98
CA VAL A 184 7.15 -8.70 -32.93
C VAL A 184 5.87 -9.42 -32.48
N ASN A 185 4.82 -9.38 -33.30
CA ASN A 185 3.52 -10.01 -33.01
C ASN A 185 2.97 -9.67 -31.61
N ASP A 186 3.02 -8.38 -31.22
CA ASP A 186 2.61 -7.85 -29.91
C ASP A 186 3.54 -8.17 -28.72
N PHE A 187 4.72 -8.77 -28.97
CA PHE A 187 5.72 -9.03 -27.93
C PHE A 187 6.95 -8.14 -28.11
N LEU A 188 7.41 -7.57 -27.01
CA LEU A 188 8.63 -6.75 -27.00
C LEU A 188 9.88 -7.64 -27.13
N GLU A 189 10.79 -7.23 -28.00
CA GLU A 189 12.07 -7.88 -28.22
C GLU A 189 13.22 -6.87 -28.24
N ILE A 190 14.35 -7.24 -27.64
CA ILE A 190 15.59 -6.48 -27.75
C ILE A 190 16.26 -6.76 -29.10
N LYS A 191 16.71 -5.70 -29.79
CA LYS A 191 17.37 -5.78 -31.10
C LYS A 191 18.72 -6.51 -31.04
N ASN A 192 19.44 -6.35 -29.93
CA ASN A 192 20.73 -6.98 -29.71
C ASN A 192 20.82 -7.41 -28.23
N THR A 193 20.98 -8.71 -27.99
CA THR A 193 21.04 -9.30 -26.65
C THR A 193 22.27 -8.86 -25.86
N GLU A 194 23.36 -8.48 -26.53
CA GLU A 194 24.59 -7.98 -25.89
C GLU A 194 24.39 -6.64 -25.18
N LEU A 195 23.33 -5.89 -25.52
CA LEU A 195 23.01 -4.62 -24.87
C LEU A 195 22.73 -4.77 -23.38
N PHE A 196 22.21 -5.92 -22.92
CA PHE A 196 22.02 -6.16 -21.49
C PHE A 196 23.35 -6.26 -20.72
N HIS A 197 24.44 -6.61 -21.42
CA HIS A 197 25.79 -6.64 -20.87
C HIS A 197 26.42 -5.25 -20.88
N SER A 198 26.32 -4.53 -22.01
CA SER A 198 27.05 -3.27 -22.23
C SER A 198 26.33 -2.01 -21.75
N GLN A 199 24.99 -2.02 -21.66
CA GLN A 199 24.21 -0.81 -21.41
C GLN A 199 23.16 -1.01 -20.32
N VAL A 200 23.35 -0.35 -19.17
CA VAL A 200 22.47 -0.53 -18.00
C VAL A 200 21.06 0.03 -18.19
N SER A 201 20.89 1.05 -19.04
CA SER A 201 19.60 1.75 -19.23
C SER A 201 18.53 0.87 -19.87
N VAL A 202 18.92 -0.15 -20.64
CA VAL A 202 17.96 -0.96 -21.41
C VAL A 202 17.11 -1.86 -20.50
N TRP A 203 17.56 -2.15 -19.28
CA TRP A 203 16.90 -3.06 -18.34
C TRP A 203 15.55 -2.55 -17.86
N PHE A 204 15.48 -1.30 -17.39
CA PHE A 204 14.24 -0.69 -16.92
C PHE A 204 13.45 0.01 -18.03
N GLU A 205 14.12 0.41 -19.12
CA GLU A 205 13.48 0.86 -20.34
C GLU A 205 12.48 -0.19 -20.89
N LEU A 206 12.86 -1.47 -20.88
CA LEU A 206 11.96 -2.58 -21.26
C LEU A 206 10.61 -2.50 -20.55
N PHE A 207 10.63 -2.28 -19.24
CA PHE A 207 9.42 -2.25 -18.43
C PHE A 207 8.62 -0.96 -18.63
N LEU A 208 9.30 0.18 -18.80
CA LEU A 208 8.66 1.44 -19.16
C LEU A 208 7.92 1.32 -20.50
N LEU A 209 8.54 0.70 -21.51
CA LEU A 209 7.90 0.45 -22.80
C LEU A 209 6.63 -0.40 -22.63
N ILE A 210 6.66 -1.47 -21.83
CA ILE A 210 5.47 -2.28 -21.54
C ILE A 210 4.34 -1.45 -20.91
N GLN A 211 4.66 -0.46 -20.06
CA GLN A 211 3.68 0.42 -19.44
C GLN A 211 3.12 1.47 -20.40
N GLN A 212 3.96 1.97 -21.31
CA GLN A 212 3.64 3.03 -22.27
C GLN A 212 2.93 2.52 -23.52
N HIS A 213 3.08 1.24 -23.84
CA HIS A 213 2.51 0.57 -25.00
C HIS A 213 1.51 -0.51 -24.55
N PRO A 214 0.20 -0.18 -24.45
CA PRO A 214 -0.83 -1.10 -24.00
C PRO A 214 -0.92 -2.38 -24.84
N GLU A 215 -0.64 -2.29 -26.14
CA GLU A 215 -0.62 -3.36 -27.13
C GLU A 215 0.38 -4.47 -26.82
N ILE A 216 1.46 -4.15 -26.09
CA ILE A 216 2.47 -5.13 -25.71
C ILE A 216 1.87 -6.12 -24.71
N GLN A 217 1.77 -7.38 -25.13
CA GLN A 217 1.23 -8.48 -24.34
C GLN A 217 2.29 -9.14 -23.45
N GLY A 218 3.57 -9.03 -23.82
CA GLY A 218 4.67 -9.64 -23.10
C GLY A 218 6.03 -9.34 -23.70
N VAL A 219 7.04 -10.10 -23.27
CA VAL A 219 8.43 -9.97 -23.71
C VAL A 219 8.85 -11.30 -24.34
N ARG A 220 9.42 -11.29 -25.54
CA ARG A 220 9.85 -12.53 -26.23
C ARG A 220 10.80 -13.38 -25.41
N ALA A 221 10.70 -14.69 -25.57
CA ALA A 221 11.46 -15.63 -24.75
C ALA A 221 12.98 -15.45 -24.84
N ASP A 222 13.52 -15.09 -26.01
CA ASP A 222 14.96 -14.84 -26.19
C ASP A 222 15.43 -13.56 -25.48
N THR A 223 14.60 -12.51 -25.45
CA THR A 223 14.89 -11.32 -24.64
C THR A 223 14.91 -11.66 -23.16
N VAL A 224 13.93 -12.45 -22.68
CA VAL A 224 13.91 -12.95 -21.30
C VAL A 224 15.14 -13.80 -20.99
N ARG A 225 15.55 -14.67 -21.92
CA ARG A 225 16.75 -15.51 -21.80
C ARG A 225 18.02 -14.66 -21.70
N ALA A 226 18.16 -13.64 -22.55
CA ALA A 226 19.28 -12.70 -22.53
C ALA A 226 19.36 -11.91 -21.20
N MET A 227 18.23 -11.41 -20.71
CA MET A 227 18.17 -10.78 -19.37
C MET A 227 18.60 -11.76 -18.28
N ARG A 228 18.13 -13.01 -18.31
CA ARG A 228 18.46 -14.01 -17.29
C ARG A 228 19.93 -14.41 -17.32
N HIS A 229 20.51 -14.53 -18.51
CA HIS A 229 21.93 -14.78 -18.69
C HIS A 229 22.77 -13.64 -18.08
N ASN A 230 22.36 -12.40 -18.32
CA ASN A 230 23.05 -11.20 -17.86
C ASN A 230 22.63 -10.70 -16.48
N ILE A 231 21.84 -11.46 -15.70
CA ILE A 231 21.28 -11.00 -14.41
C ILE A 231 22.34 -10.56 -13.39
N LYS A 232 23.58 -11.07 -13.52
CA LYS A 232 24.71 -10.69 -12.66
C LYS A 232 25.15 -9.24 -12.87
N GLN A 233 24.84 -8.63 -14.02
CA GLN A 233 25.13 -7.22 -14.33
C GLN A 233 24.36 -6.25 -13.43
N ILE A 234 23.24 -6.69 -12.85
CA ILE A 234 22.59 -5.98 -11.74
C ILE A 234 23.44 -6.18 -10.48
N ASN A 235 24.55 -5.44 -10.40
CA ASN A 235 25.51 -5.41 -9.31
C ASN A 235 25.44 -4.05 -8.59
N GLN A 236 26.42 -3.72 -7.74
CA GLN A 236 26.42 -2.44 -7.02
C GLN A 236 26.50 -1.23 -7.97
N ASN A 237 27.29 -1.31 -9.04
CA ASN A 237 27.42 -0.21 -10.00
C ASN A 237 26.10 0.06 -10.73
N PHE A 238 25.38 -1.00 -11.11
CA PHE A 238 24.03 -0.88 -11.67
C PHE A 238 23.08 -0.17 -10.69
N ARG A 239 23.09 -0.60 -9.41
CA ARG A 239 22.22 -0.02 -8.36
C ARG A 239 22.57 1.43 -8.02
N ASN A 240 23.83 1.83 -8.17
CA ASN A 240 24.30 3.20 -7.92
C ASN A 240 24.15 4.11 -9.14
N ASN A 241 23.79 3.58 -10.31
CA ASN A 241 23.66 4.37 -11.52
C ASN A 241 22.42 5.30 -11.45
N PRO A 242 22.60 6.64 -11.60
CA PRO A 242 21.49 7.59 -11.50
C PRO A 242 20.38 7.37 -12.52
N THR A 243 20.73 7.01 -13.76
CA THR A 243 19.76 6.73 -14.83
C THR A 243 18.87 5.54 -14.47
N VAL A 244 19.47 4.46 -13.95
CA VAL A 244 18.73 3.27 -13.49
C VAL A 244 17.76 3.64 -12.36
N ARG A 245 18.23 4.38 -11.35
CA ARG A 245 17.40 4.82 -10.21
C ARG A 245 16.22 5.67 -10.68
N GLN A 246 16.47 6.62 -11.57
CA GLN A 246 15.44 7.46 -12.18
C GLN A 246 14.42 6.64 -12.98
N GLN A 247 14.88 5.66 -13.78
CA GLN A 247 13.98 4.78 -14.53
C GLN A 247 13.08 3.95 -13.60
N PHE A 248 13.61 3.45 -12.48
CA PHE A 248 12.81 2.73 -11.48
C PHE A 248 11.71 3.62 -10.88
N ILE A 249 12.03 4.87 -10.53
CA ILE A 249 11.01 5.82 -10.06
C ILE A 249 9.99 6.12 -11.15
N LYS A 250 10.41 6.30 -12.41
CA LYS A 250 9.49 6.48 -13.54
C LYS A 250 8.52 5.32 -13.72
N ILE A 251 8.95 4.07 -13.45
CA ILE A 251 8.08 2.88 -13.48
C ILE A 251 6.96 2.99 -12.43
N LEU A 252 7.30 3.44 -11.21
CA LEU A 252 6.34 3.62 -10.12
C LEU A 252 5.38 4.81 -10.36
N GLN A 253 5.84 5.82 -11.10
CA GLN A 253 5.06 6.99 -11.46
C GLN A 253 4.07 6.75 -12.61
N GLN A 254 4.22 5.66 -13.38
CA GLN A 254 3.28 5.35 -14.46
C GLN A 254 1.85 5.20 -13.94
N GLN A 255 0.88 5.58 -14.78
CA GLN A 255 -0.54 5.47 -14.45
C GLN A 255 -1.04 4.01 -14.51
N HIS A 256 -0.45 3.19 -15.38
CA HIS A 256 -0.90 1.84 -15.67
C HIS A 256 0.21 0.80 -15.49
N LYS A 257 -0.22 -0.46 -15.33
CA LYS A 257 0.64 -1.66 -15.31
C LYS A 257 1.77 -1.67 -14.24
N VAL A 258 1.80 -0.75 -13.26
CA VAL A 258 2.84 -0.70 -12.19
C VAL A 258 2.95 -2.04 -11.45
N ALA A 259 1.84 -2.54 -10.92
CA ALA A 259 1.81 -3.84 -10.24
C ALA A 259 2.20 -5.01 -11.16
N ALA A 260 1.79 -4.97 -12.43
CA ALA A 260 2.09 -6.04 -13.38
C ALA A 260 3.60 -6.10 -13.69
N VAL A 261 4.21 -4.94 -13.91
CA VAL A 261 5.65 -4.81 -14.17
C VAL A 261 6.49 -5.21 -12.96
N LEU A 262 6.14 -4.77 -11.75
CA LEU A 262 6.89 -5.18 -10.55
C LEU A 262 6.77 -6.68 -10.29
N ASN A 263 5.59 -7.27 -10.53
CA ASN A 263 5.42 -8.73 -10.49
C ASN A 263 6.30 -9.42 -11.55
N GLN A 264 6.39 -8.87 -12.76
CA GLN A 264 7.27 -9.40 -13.81
C GLN A 264 8.74 -9.31 -13.43
N MET A 265 9.19 -8.18 -12.86
CA MET A 265 10.55 -8.03 -12.33
C MET A 265 10.85 -9.04 -11.22
N ASN A 266 9.90 -9.27 -10.29
CA ASN A 266 10.07 -10.26 -9.23
C ASN A 266 10.21 -11.68 -9.82
N ARG A 267 9.34 -12.04 -10.78
CA ARG A 267 9.40 -13.33 -11.50
C ARG A 267 10.73 -13.49 -12.26
N LEU A 268 11.27 -12.44 -12.85
CA LEU A 268 12.58 -12.51 -13.51
C LEU A 268 13.76 -12.54 -12.51
N GLY A 269 13.51 -12.19 -11.24
CA GLY A 269 14.53 -12.03 -10.20
C GLY A 269 15.27 -10.70 -10.26
N ILE A 270 14.81 -9.79 -11.11
CA ILE A 270 15.36 -8.44 -11.30
C ILE A 270 15.08 -7.60 -10.06
N LEU A 271 13.86 -7.63 -9.53
CA LEU A 271 13.47 -6.82 -8.37
C LEU A 271 14.33 -7.13 -7.14
N ALA A 272 14.50 -8.42 -6.82
CA ALA A 272 15.32 -8.89 -5.70
C ALA A 272 16.80 -8.55 -5.83
N ARG A 273 17.30 -8.44 -7.07
CA ARG A 273 18.71 -8.13 -7.35
C ARG A 273 18.97 -6.62 -7.30
N TYR A 274 18.01 -5.84 -7.82
CA TYR A 274 18.00 -4.38 -7.75
C TYR A 274 17.79 -3.86 -6.33
N LEU A 275 16.83 -4.42 -5.59
CA LEU A 275 16.55 -4.13 -4.19
C LEU A 275 16.99 -5.29 -3.30
N PRO A 276 18.26 -5.33 -2.84
CA PRO A 276 18.74 -6.46 -2.04
C PRO A 276 17.98 -6.67 -0.73
N VAL A 277 17.42 -5.62 -0.12
CA VAL A 277 16.51 -5.74 1.04
C VAL A 277 15.25 -6.53 0.71
N PHE A 278 14.66 -6.31 -0.48
CA PHE A 278 13.56 -7.13 -1.00
C PHE A 278 14.02 -8.57 -1.25
N GLY A 279 15.23 -8.76 -1.77
CA GLY A 279 15.81 -10.09 -1.96
C GLY A 279 15.90 -10.94 -0.68
N LYS A 280 16.01 -10.32 0.51
CA LYS A 280 16.03 -11.03 1.80
C LYS A 280 14.66 -11.60 2.19
N ILE A 281 13.57 -10.95 1.80
CA ILE A 281 12.19 -11.39 2.09
C ILE A 281 11.62 -12.32 1.01
N VAL A 282 12.29 -12.49 -0.15
CA VAL A 282 11.82 -13.39 -1.21
C VAL A 282 11.70 -14.83 -0.71
N GLY A 283 10.47 -15.33 -0.75
CA GLY A 283 10.10 -16.67 -0.29
C GLY A 283 10.04 -16.79 1.24
N ARG A 284 10.19 -15.71 2.00
CA ARG A 284 10.03 -15.75 3.46
C ARG A 284 8.54 -15.83 3.77
N MET A 285 8.11 -16.90 4.43
CA MET A 285 6.76 -16.96 5.01
C MET A 285 6.81 -16.51 6.47
N GLN A 286 5.65 -16.17 7.01
CA GLN A 286 5.45 -16.10 8.45
C GLN A 286 4.70 -17.35 8.88
N PHE A 287 5.21 -18.04 9.89
CA PHE A 287 4.56 -19.25 10.40
C PHE A 287 3.39 -18.88 11.34
N ASP A 288 2.31 -18.36 10.75
CA ASP A 288 1.06 -18.04 11.45
C ASP A 288 -0.18 -18.33 10.58
N LEU A 289 -1.36 -18.34 11.21
CA LEU A 289 -2.62 -18.69 10.55
C LEU A 289 -3.26 -17.55 9.73
N PHE A 290 -2.69 -16.34 9.77
CA PHE A 290 -3.29 -15.14 9.17
C PHE A 290 -2.63 -14.77 7.84
N HIS A 291 -1.36 -15.11 7.65
CA HIS A 291 -0.65 -14.88 6.42
C HIS A 291 -0.69 -16.14 5.56
N ILE A 292 -1.40 -16.06 4.43
CA ILE A 292 -1.40 -17.15 3.44
C ILE A 292 -0.36 -16.94 2.34
N TYR A 293 0.38 -15.84 2.33
CA TYR A 293 1.40 -15.52 1.33
C TYR A 293 2.78 -15.27 1.95
N THR A 294 3.85 -15.51 1.19
CA THR A 294 5.19 -15.05 1.56
C THR A 294 5.25 -13.52 1.58
N VAL A 295 6.12 -12.96 2.40
CA VAL A 295 6.25 -11.52 2.63
C VAL A 295 6.42 -10.74 1.32
N ASP A 296 7.28 -11.22 0.41
CA ASP A 296 7.50 -10.58 -0.90
C ASP A 296 6.24 -10.55 -1.77
N GLN A 297 5.47 -11.63 -1.75
CA GLN A 297 4.24 -11.73 -2.53
C GLN A 297 3.13 -10.88 -1.91
N HIS A 298 3.06 -10.87 -0.58
CA HIS A 298 2.15 -10.03 0.18
C HIS A 298 2.37 -8.54 -0.16
N SER A 299 3.62 -8.03 -0.13
CA SER A 299 3.92 -6.65 -0.51
C SER A 299 3.52 -6.32 -1.96
N LEU A 300 3.73 -7.25 -2.90
CA LEU A 300 3.30 -7.07 -4.30
C LEU A 300 1.79 -7.12 -4.47
N PHE A 301 1.07 -7.88 -3.65
CA PHE A 301 -0.39 -7.89 -3.62
C PHE A 301 -0.97 -6.62 -2.98
N ALA A 302 -0.36 -6.10 -1.91
CA ALA A 302 -0.75 -4.81 -1.34
C ALA A 302 -0.60 -3.71 -2.39
N LEU A 303 0.54 -3.67 -3.10
CA LEU A 303 0.75 -2.74 -4.21
C LEU A 303 -0.28 -2.94 -5.35
N ARG A 304 -0.60 -4.20 -5.70
CA ARG A 304 -1.67 -4.50 -6.68
C ARG A 304 -3.01 -3.93 -6.24
N ASN A 305 -3.37 -4.10 -4.98
CA ASN A 305 -4.64 -3.60 -4.42
C ASN A 305 -4.68 -2.07 -4.46
N LEU A 306 -3.59 -1.36 -4.16
CA LEU A 306 -3.48 0.09 -4.36
C LEU A 306 -3.69 0.50 -5.83
N CYS A 307 -3.10 -0.24 -6.78
CA CYS A 307 -3.35 0.01 -8.21
C CYS A 307 -4.82 -0.22 -8.59
N LEU A 308 -5.49 -1.23 -8.03
CA LEU A 308 -6.91 -1.49 -8.29
C LEU A 308 -7.81 -0.39 -7.72
N LEU A 309 -7.51 0.12 -6.52
CA LEU A 309 -8.19 1.26 -5.90
C LEU A 309 -8.10 2.50 -6.79
N ARG A 310 -6.90 2.83 -7.31
CA ARG A 310 -6.70 3.97 -8.21
C ARG A 310 -7.58 3.93 -9.46
N HIS A 311 -7.86 2.73 -9.98
CA HIS A 311 -8.63 2.56 -11.22
C HIS A 311 -10.11 2.27 -10.98
N ASN A 312 -10.62 2.45 -9.75
CA ASN A 312 -12.00 2.12 -9.34
C ASN A 312 -12.40 0.67 -9.68
N LYS A 313 -11.44 -0.27 -9.62
CA LYS A 313 -11.67 -1.69 -9.96
C LYS A 313 -11.92 -2.57 -8.73
N THR A 314 -12.45 -1.97 -7.67
CA THR A 314 -12.72 -2.64 -6.39
C THR A 314 -14.08 -2.23 -5.86
N ASP A 315 -14.68 -3.05 -5.02
CA ASP A 315 -15.97 -2.74 -4.38
C ASP A 315 -15.86 -1.64 -3.29
N VAL A 316 -14.63 -1.27 -2.89
CA VAL A 316 -14.35 -0.23 -1.88
C VAL A 316 -14.35 1.17 -2.52
N GLN A 317 -15.52 1.65 -2.91
CA GLN A 317 -15.68 2.89 -3.69
C GLN A 317 -15.12 4.14 -2.96
N ARG A 318 -15.32 4.24 -1.64
CA ARG A 318 -14.86 5.38 -0.83
C ARG A 318 -13.34 5.52 -0.84
N ALA A 319 -12.63 4.39 -0.72
CA ALA A 319 -11.18 4.37 -0.79
C ALA A 319 -10.67 4.74 -2.18
N SER A 320 -11.35 4.29 -3.24
CA SER A 320 -11.00 4.65 -4.61
C SER A 320 -11.12 6.15 -4.87
N HIS A 321 -12.17 6.81 -4.34
CA HIS A 321 -12.31 8.27 -4.39
C HIS A 321 -11.20 8.99 -3.61
N ILE A 322 -10.85 8.52 -2.42
CA ILE A 322 -9.73 9.08 -1.64
C ILE A 322 -8.40 8.93 -2.40
N PHE A 323 -8.18 7.78 -3.03
CA PHE A 323 -6.96 7.51 -3.81
C PHE A 323 -6.79 8.50 -4.96
N ASN A 324 -7.87 8.83 -5.67
CA ASN A 324 -7.83 9.77 -6.79
C ASN A 324 -7.51 11.22 -6.38
N ASN A 325 -7.53 11.52 -5.08
CA ASN A 325 -7.15 12.82 -4.51
C ASN A 325 -5.70 12.83 -3.96
N ILE A 326 -4.85 11.87 -4.35
CA ILE A 326 -3.43 11.85 -4.00
C ILE A 326 -2.61 12.25 -5.23
N ASP A 327 -1.86 13.35 -5.12
CA ASP A 327 -1.05 13.92 -6.20
C ASP A 327 0.13 13.03 -6.59
N LYS A 328 0.77 12.38 -5.59
CA LYS A 328 1.95 11.52 -5.76
C LYS A 328 1.69 10.07 -5.34
N PRO A 329 0.86 9.29 -6.05
CA PRO A 329 0.53 7.91 -5.68
C PRO A 329 1.73 6.98 -5.52
N TYR A 330 2.81 7.24 -6.25
CA TYR A 330 4.01 6.42 -6.25
C TYR A 330 4.68 6.36 -4.86
N LEU A 331 4.50 7.37 -4.00
CA LEU A 331 4.99 7.35 -2.62
C LEU A 331 4.27 6.26 -1.79
N VAL A 332 2.96 6.10 -1.99
CA VAL A 332 2.19 5.03 -1.33
C VAL A 332 2.58 3.66 -1.88
N TYR A 333 2.94 3.55 -3.16
CA TYR A 333 3.48 2.31 -3.73
C TYR A 333 4.84 1.94 -3.12
N ILE A 334 5.71 2.92 -2.88
CA ILE A 334 6.98 2.69 -2.19
C ILE A 334 6.71 2.23 -0.75
N ALA A 335 5.82 2.90 -0.02
CA ALA A 335 5.46 2.48 1.33
C ALA A 335 4.90 1.04 1.35
N ALA A 336 4.05 0.66 0.39
CA ALA A 336 3.55 -0.71 0.26
C ALA A 336 4.65 -1.73 -0.05
N LEU A 337 5.67 -1.36 -0.83
CA LEU A 337 6.81 -2.24 -1.09
C LEU A 337 7.70 -2.42 0.15
N PHE A 338 7.73 -1.42 1.05
CA PHE A 338 8.65 -1.37 2.19
C PHE A 338 8.03 -1.70 3.56
N HIS A 339 6.70 -1.67 3.72
CA HIS A 339 6.04 -1.78 5.04
C HIS A 339 6.51 -2.99 5.87
N ASP A 340 6.77 -4.12 5.19
CA ASP A 340 7.18 -5.39 5.77
C ASP A 340 8.60 -5.85 5.37
N ILE A 341 9.39 -4.98 4.75
CA ILE A 341 10.68 -5.32 4.11
C ILE A 341 11.74 -5.87 5.08
N ALA A 342 11.54 -5.64 6.37
CA ALA A 342 12.44 -6.05 7.44
C ALA A 342 11.91 -7.24 8.25
N LYS A 343 10.80 -7.89 7.85
CA LYS A 343 10.33 -9.12 8.50
C LYS A 343 11.41 -10.21 8.45
N GLY A 344 11.60 -10.89 9.59
CA GLY A 344 12.65 -11.90 9.79
C GLY A 344 14.03 -11.35 10.16
N ARG A 345 14.14 -10.06 10.52
CA ARG A 345 15.33 -9.45 11.12
C ARG A 345 15.15 -9.27 12.63
N GLU A 346 16.26 -9.22 13.37
CA GLU A 346 16.27 -8.88 14.80
C GLU A 346 15.86 -7.41 15.02
N GLY A 347 15.01 -7.14 16.01
CA GLY A 347 14.42 -5.82 16.27
C GLY A 347 12.99 -5.63 15.71
N HIS A 348 12.40 -4.45 15.90
CA HIS A 348 11.04 -4.13 15.41
C HIS A 348 11.07 -3.91 13.88
N HIS A 349 10.33 -4.74 13.14
CA HIS A 349 10.38 -4.73 11.67
C HIS A 349 9.94 -3.39 11.07
N ALA A 350 8.94 -2.72 11.65
CA ALA A 350 8.48 -1.43 11.14
C ALA A 350 9.57 -0.34 11.27
N ASP A 351 10.31 -0.32 12.38
CA ASP A 351 11.43 0.63 12.58
C ASP A 351 12.58 0.35 11.61
N LEU A 352 12.96 -0.92 11.46
CA LEU A 352 14.02 -1.32 10.52
C LEU A 352 13.61 -1.08 9.06
N GLY A 353 12.34 -1.32 8.74
CA GLY A 353 11.76 -1.03 7.43
C GLY A 353 11.78 0.46 7.13
N ALA A 354 11.54 1.31 8.14
CA ALA A 354 11.60 2.76 8.01
C ALA A 354 13.03 3.23 7.69
N ILE A 355 14.05 2.64 8.31
CA ILE A 355 15.46 2.88 7.99
C ILE A 355 15.77 2.48 6.54
N ASP A 356 15.35 1.28 6.11
CA ASP A 356 15.54 0.82 4.73
C ASP A 356 14.82 1.74 3.72
N ALA A 357 13.61 2.20 4.06
CA ALA A 357 12.82 3.10 3.23
C ALA A 357 13.46 4.49 3.13
N GLN A 358 14.04 5.00 4.22
CA GLN A 358 14.78 6.26 4.24
C GLN A 358 16.01 6.18 3.33
N ALA A 359 16.79 5.10 3.45
CA ALA A 359 17.95 4.86 2.59
C ALA A 359 17.53 4.77 1.11
N PHE A 360 16.43 4.06 0.82
CA PHE A 360 15.86 3.99 -0.53
C PHE A 360 15.47 5.38 -1.04
N CYS A 361 14.77 6.19 -0.25
CA CYS A 361 14.36 7.54 -0.65
C CYS A 361 15.58 8.42 -0.98
N ALA A 362 16.58 8.44 -0.10
CA ALA A 362 17.82 9.17 -0.32
C ALA A 362 18.54 8.73 -1.60
N ASP A 363 18.64 7.41 -1.81
CA ASP A 363 19.27 6.86 -3.01
C ASP A 363 18.54 7.26 -4.30
N HIS A 364 17.21 7.38 -4.26
CA HIS A 364 16.37 7.62 -5.44
C HIS A 364 15.98 9.10 -5.63
N GLY A 365 16.58 10.02 -4.86
CA GLY A 365 16.31 11.46 -4.98
C GLY A 365 14.92 11.86 -4.46
N ILE A 366 14.33 11.08 -3.56
CA ILE A 366 13.10 11.44 -2.85
C ILE A 366 13.52 12.09 -1.53
N THR A 367 13.19 13.37 -1.36
CA THR A 367 13.69 14.20 -0.25
C THR A 367 12.58 14.98 0.44
N GLY A 368 12.87 15.52 1.62
CA GLY A 368 11.94 16.37 2.39
C GLY A 368 10.64 15.66 2.74
N ALA A 369 9.52 16.37 2.64
CA ALA A 369 8.19 15.87 3.01
C ALA A 369 7.78 14.57 2.30
N ASP A 370 8.22 14.34 1.06
CA ASP A 370 7.92 13.11 0.33
C ASP A 370 8.62 11.89 0.98
N SER A 371 9.88 12.05 1.39
CA SER A 371 10.64 11.01 2.09
C SER A 371 10.10 10.77 3.48
N GLU A 372 9.78 11.84 4.21
CA GLU A 372 9.19 11.77 5.56
C GLU A 372 7.88 11.01 5.54
N LEU A 373 7.01 11.28 4.55
CA LEU A 373 5.75 10.54 4.38
C LEU A 373 5.99 9.04 4.18
N VAL A 374 6.88 8.65 3.27
CA VAL A 374 7.17 7.22 3.02
C VAL A 374 7.69 6.53 4.28
N VAL A 375 8.67 7.15 4.95
CA VAL A 375 9.28 6.60 6.17
C VAL A 375 8.25 6.49 7.29
N TRP A 376 7.41 7.51 7.47
CA TRP A 376 6.33 7.50 8.46
C TRP A 376 5.31 6.40 8.18
N LEU A 377 4.88 6.25 6.91
CA LEU A 377 3.93 5.21 6.52
C LEU A 377 4.47 3.81 6.80
N VAL A 378 5.75 3.56 6.49
CA VAL A 378 6.38 2.26 6.77
C VAL A 378 6.49 2.02 8.28
N LYS A 379 6.93 3.03 9.04
CA LYS A 379 7.09 2.92 10.50
C LYS A 379 5.76 2.68 11.23
N TYR A 380 4.69 3.31 10.77
CA TYR A 380 3.39 3.31 11.45
C TYR A 380 2.30 2.57 10.68
N HIS A 381 2.64 1.69 9.72
CA HIS A 381 1.64 1.03 8.86
C HIS A 381 0.56 0.26 9.63
N LEU A 382 0.89 -0.27 10.82
CA LEU A 382 -0.06 -1.00 11.67
C LEU A 382 -1.02 -0.10 12.45
N ILE A 383 -0.67 1.17 12.69
CA ILE A 383 -1.35 2.00 13.71
C ILE A 383 -2.85 2.15 13.46
N MET A 384 -3.26 2.27 12.20
CA MET A 384 -4.66 2.44 11.84
C MET A 384 -5.46 1.15 12.07
N SER A 385 -4.90 0.00 11.68
CA SER A 385 -5.52 -1.30 11.88
C SER A 385 -5.66 -1.64 13.37
N GLU A 386 -4.64 -1.31 14.17
CA GLU A 386 -4.64 -1.54 15.60
C GLU A 386 -5.63 -0.63 16.32
N THR A 387 -5.65 0.66 15.99
CA THR A 387 -6.58 1.63 16.57
C THR A 387 -8.03 1.24 16.24
N ALA A 388 -8.33 0.95 14.97
CA ALA A 388 -9.68 0.63 14.55
C ALA A 388 -10.23 -0.69 15.13
N GLN A 389 -9.36 -1.63 15.52
CA GLN A 389 -9.78 -2.95 16.00
C GLN A 389 -9.67 -3.13 17.52
N LYS A 390 -8.77 -2.39 18.19
CA LYS A 390 -8.44 -2.61 19.60
C LYS A 390 -8.84 -1.45 20.53
N GLN A 391 -9.32 -0.33 19.99
CA GLN A 391 -9.69 0.86 20.76
C GLN A 391 -11.15 1.27 20.51
N ASP A 392 -11.71 2.05 21.43
CA ASP A 392 -13.07 2.59 21.28
C ASP A 392 -13.05 3.84 20.40
N LEU A 393 -13.63 3.74 19.21
CA LEU A 393 -13.74 4.85 18.27
C LEU A 393 -14.74 5.93 18.71
N SER A 394 -15.57 5.64 19.71
CA SER A 394 -16.53 6.59 20.29
C SER A 394 -15.86 7.57 21.26
N ASP A 395 -14.71 7.19 21.82
CA ASP A 395 -13.92 8.02 22.73
C ASP A 395 -13.21 9.16 21.95
N PRO A 396 -13.53 10.44 22.22
CA PRO A 396 -12.86 11.57 21.59
C PRO A 396 -11.34 11.60 21.81
N GLU A 397 -10.86 11.09 22.95
CA GLU A 397 -9.42 11.11 23.28
C GLU A 397 -8.65 10.11 22.41
N THR A 398 -9.23 8.95 22.11
CA THR A 398 -8.72 8.00 21.11
C THR A 398 -8.54 8.67 19.74
N ILE A 399 -9.56 9.40 19.26
CA ILE A 399 -9.50 10.11 17.97
C ILE A 399 -8.46 11.22 17.98
N LYS A 400 -8.38 12.00 19.06
CA LYS A 400 -7.41 13.08 19.24
C LYS A 400 -5.98 12.55 19.23
N ASN A 401 -5.70 11.48 19.99
CA ASN A 401 -4.37 10.87 20.03
C ASN A 401 -3.95 10.28 18.68
N PHE A 402 -4.89 9.65 17.96
CA PHE A 402 -4.64 9.18 16.61
C PHE A 402 -4.36 10.35 15.64
N ALA A 403 -5.16 11.41 15.69
CA ALA A 403 -4.99 12.60 14.86
C ALA A 403 -3.65 13.32 15.13
N LEU A 404 -3.23 13.42 16.39
CA LEU A 404 -1.93 13.98 16.78
C LEU A 404 -0.76 13.19 16.17
N LYS A 405 -0.85 11.85 16.18
CA LYS A 405 0.18 10.99 15.57
C LYS A 405 0.22 11.11 14.05
N VAL A 406 -0.93 11.18 13.39
CA VAL A 406 -1.05 11.27 11.92
C VAL A 406 -0.70 12.66 11.40
N GLY A 407 -1.01 13.71 12.15
CA GLY A 407 -0.60 15.09 11.92
C GLY A 407 -1.33 15.82 10.80
N ASN A 408 -1.50 15.22 9.62
CA ASN A 408 -2.10 15.90 8.46
C ASN A 408 -2.95 14.99 7.56
N LEU A 409 -3.77 15.62 6.70
CA LEU A 409 -4.70 14.92 5.82
C LEU A 409 -4.02 14.05 4.75
N LEU A 410 -2.84 14.45 4.26
CA LEU A 410 -2.11 13.67 3.25
C LEU A 410 -1.67 12.33 3.86
N THR A 411 -1.08 12.37 5.05
CA THR A 411 -0.64 11.20 5.81
C THR A 411 -1.82 10.31 6.17
N LEU A 412 -2.94 10.89 6.63
CA LEU A 412 -4.17 10.15 6.93
C LEU A 412 -4.70 9.38 5.71
N ARG A 413 -4.78 10.04 4.55
CA ARG A 413 -5.25 9.42 3.30
C ARG A 413 -4.31 8.29 2.87
N ALA A 414 -3.00 8.54 2.86
CA ALA A 414 -2.03 7.53 2.45
C ALA A 414 -2.03 6.32 3.38
N LEU A 415 -2.11 6.53 4.70
CA LEU A 415 -2.20 5.46 5.70
C LEU A 415 -3.47 4.63 5.52
N TYR A 416 -4.62 5.28 5.32
CA TYR A 416 -5.89 4.58 5.09
C TYR A 416 -5.83 3.66 3.88
N LEU A 417 -5.30 4.16 2.76
CA LEU A 417 -5.18 3.37 1.54
C LEU A 417 -4.18 2.22 1.69
N LEU A 418 -3.03 2.48 2.32
CA LEU A 418 -2.04 1.45 2.62
C LEU A 418 -2.66 0.35 3.49
N THR A 419 -3.39 0.72 4.55
CA THR A 419 -4.03 -0.21 5.49
C THR A 419 -5.08 -1.08 4.79
N ILE A 420 -5.93 -0.50 3.92
CA ILE A 420 -6.91 -1.28 3.15
C ILE A 420 -6.19 -2.27 2.25
N ALA A 421 -5.17 -1.80 1.53
CA ALA A 421 -4.46 -2.59 0.56
C ALA A 421 -3.70 -3.76 1.19
N ASP A 422 -3.07 -3.51 2.35
CA ASP A 422 -2.36 -4.47 3.20
C ASP A 422 -3.32 -5.55 3.73
N ILE A 423 -4.39 -5.15 4.42
CA ILE A 423 -5.39 -6.11 4.95
C ILE A 423 -5.98 -6.94 3.80
N SER A 424 -6.28 -6.32 2.65
CA SER A 424 -6.78 -7.03 1.45
C SER A 424 -5.74 -7.94 0.80
N ALA A 425 -4.46 -7.81 1.15
CA ALA A 425 -3.35 -8.62 0.64
C ALA A 425 -2.95 -9.78 1.57
N THR A 426 -3.58 -9.93 2.74
CA THR A 426 -3.35 -11.05 3.66
C THR A 426 -4.09 -12.30 3.19
N ASP A 427 -5.39 -12.42 3.50
CA ASP A 427 -6.32 -13.41 2.98
C ASP A 427 -7.58 -12.68 2.45
N PRO A 428 -7.99 -12.91 1.17
CA PRO A 428 -9.22 -12.33 0.61
C PRO A 428 -10.49 -12.57 1.46
N LYS A 429 -10.53 -13.63 2.26
CA LYS A 429 -11.67 -13.93 3.16
C LYS A 429 -11.69 -13.05 4.41
N LEU A 430 -10.55 -12.46 4.80
CA LEU A 430 -10.45 -11.63 5.99
C LEU A 430 -10.97 -10.21 5.76
N TRP A 431 -11.06 -9.75 4.51
CA TRP A 431 -11.66 -8.47 4.16
C TRP A 431 -13.19 -8.58 4.19
N ASN A 432 -13.87 -7.72 4.95
CA ASN A 432 -15.32 -7.70 5.03
C ASN A 432 -15.84 -6.27 5.29
N LYS A 433 -17.16 -6.07 5.07
CA LYS A 433 -17.82 -4.75 5.23
C LYS A 433 -17.69 -4.18 6.65
N PHE A 434 -17.59 -5.02 7.67
CA PHE A 434 -17.42 -4.58 9.05
C PHE A 434 -16.06 -3.90 9.27
N LYS A 435 -14.96 -4.54 8.83
CA LYS A 435 -13.61 -3.96 8.87
C LYS A 435 -13.53 -2.68 8.03
N GLU A 436 -14.15 -2.68 6.86
CA GLU A 436 -14.24 -1.48 6.02
C GLU A 436 -14.91 -0.32 6.77
N SER A 437 -16.02 -0.59 7.47
CA SER A 437 -16.75 0.40 8.26
C SER A 437 -15.91 0.98 9.39
N LEU A 438 -15.23 0.13 10.18
CA LEU A 438 -14.38 0.59 11.30
C LEU A 438 -13.23 1.47 10.81
N LEU A 439 -12.54 1.05 9.74
CA LEU A 439 -11.44 1.83 9.17
C LEU A 439 -11.95 3.18 8.62
N TYR A 440 -13.11 3.18 7.96
CA TYR A 440 -13.69 4.41 7.43
C TYR A 440 -14.18 5.35 8.54
N GLU A 441 -14.75 4.83 9.62
CA GLU A 441 -15.18 5.62 10.78
C GLU A 441 -13.98 6.33 11.41
N LEU A 442 -12.89 5.61 11.69
CA LEU A 442 -11.66 6.20 12.21
C LEU A 442 -11.09 7.26 11.26
N PHE A 443 -11.05 6.96 9.95
CA PHE A 443 -10.63 7.93 8.94
C PHE A 443 -11.46 9.21 9.00
N PHE A 444 -12.78 9.08 9.03
CA PHE A 444 -13.70 10.21 8.98
C PHE A 444 -13.62 11.07 10.25
N LYS A 445 -13.61 10.45 11.43
CA LYS A 445 -13.46 11.15 12.72
C LYS A 445 -12.10 11.86 12.82
N CYS A 446 -11.01 11.20 12.43
CA CYS A 446 -9.68 11.81 12.37
C CYS A 446 -9.62 12.99 11.38
N LYS A 447 -10.23 12.84 10.19
CA LYS A 447 -10.32 13.92 9.21
C LYS A 447 -11.01 15.16 9.78
N GLN A 448 -12.12 14.98 10.50
CA GLN A 448 -12.82 16.09 11.16
C GLN A 448 -11.93 16.76 12.22
N GLN A 449 -11.29 15.97 13.07
CA GLN A 449 -10.40 16.47 14.13
C GLN A 449 -9.24 17.31 13.56
N LEU A 450 -8.61 16.84 12.47
CA LEU A 450 -7.53 17.55 11.80
C LEU A 450 -7.99 18.86 11.16
N LEU A 451 -9.19 18.87 10.56
CA LEU A 451 -9.78 20.09 9.98
C LEU A 451 -10.16 21.11 11.06
N ALA A 452 -10.75 20.66 12.16
CA ALA A 452 -11.08 21.52 13.30
C ALA A 452 -9.80 22.13 13.92
N SER A 453 -8.76 21.32 14.10
CA SER A 453 -7.48 21.80 14.66
C SER A 453 -6.78 22.81 13.73
N GLN A 454 -6.91 22.66 12.40
CA GLN A 454 -6.40 23.63 11.43
C GLN A 454 -7.23 24.93 11.43
N GLN A 455 -8.54 24.85 11.60
CA GLN A 455 -9.41 26.01 11.77
C GLN A 455 -9.08 26.75 13.06
N ASP A 456 -8.84 26.05 14.17
CA ASP A 456 -8.43 26.68 15.44
C ASP A 456 -7.11 27.46 15.32
N ILE A 457 -6.14 26.95 14.54
CA ILE A 457 -4.85 27.63 14.31
C ILE A 457 -5.02 28.82 13.34
N ALA A 458 -5.71 28.61 12.21
CA ALA A 458 -5.92 29.66 11.21
C ALA A 458 -6.82 30.79 11.70
N VAL A 459 -7.81 30.48 12.55
CA VAL A 459 -8.65 31.47 13.21
C VAL A 459 -7.82 32.25 14.23
N LYS A 460 -6.99 31.61 15.06
CA LYS A 460 -6.15 32.30 16.06
C LYS A 460 -5.14 33.29 15.47
N ASP A 461 -4.50 32.96 14.34
CA ASP A 461 -3.50 33.85 13.72
C ASP A 461 -4.14 35.01 12.94
N ILE A 462 -5.26 34.78 12.25
CA ILE A 462 -5.91 35.80 11.41
C ILE A 462 -6.84 36.72 12.23
N SER A 463 -7.49 36.20 13.28
CA SER A 463 -8.41 37.01 14.11
C SER A 463 -7.66 38.02 14.98
N LEU A 464 -6.56 37.62 15.64
CA LEU A 464 -5.87 38.48 16.59
C LEU A 464 -5.21 39.70 15.92
N GLU A 465 -4.62 39.55 14.73
CA GLU A 465 -4.01 40.69 14.02
C GLU A 465 -5.05 41.63 13.41
N LYS A 466 -6.10 41.09 12.79
CA LYS A 466 -7.17 41.92 12.21
C LYS A 466 -7.97 42.67 13.27
N ILE A 467 -8.30 42.00 14.39
CA ILE A 467 -9.09 42.62 15.46
C ILE A 467 -8.26 43.69 16.18
N LYS A 468 -6.97 43.45 16.44
CA LYS A 468 -6.07 44.49 16.96
C LYS A 468 -5.98 45.68 16.00
N THR A 469 -5.76 45.43 14.71
CA THR A 469 -5.63 46.50 13.70
C THR A 469 -6.90 47.34 13.56
N ASN A 470 -8.07 46.69 13.54
CA ASN A 470 -9.36 47.38 13.41
C ASN A 470 -9.75 48.13 14.69
N LEU A 471 -9.48 47.55 15.86
CA LEU A 471 -9.58 48.23 17.15
C LEU A 471 -8.66 49.47 17.16
N TYR A 472 -7.40 49.35 16.73
CA TYR A 472 -6.47 50.48 16.65
C TYR A 472 -6.94 51.60 15.72
N GLN A 473 -7.55 51.29 14.57
CA GLN A 473 -8.10 52.31 13.68
C GLN A 473 -9.29 53.04 14.32
N GLN A 474 -10.19 52.33 15.00
CA GLN A 474 -11.34 52.95 15.66
C GLN A 474 -10.95 53.77 16.91
N LEU A 475 -9.86 53.39 17.58
CA LEU A 475 -9.29 54.15 18.70
C LEU A 475 -8.79 55.54 18.29
N LEU A 476 -8.18 55.64 17.11
CA LEU A 476 -7.73 56.91 16.52
C LEU A 476 -8.93 57.82 16.16
N VAL A 477 -10.03 57.23 15.68
CA VAL A 477 -11.26 57.96 15.32
C VAL A 477 -11.97 58.52 16.55
N HIS A 478 -12.01 57.78 17.66
CA HIS A 478 -12.74 58.17 18.87
C HIS A 478 -11.92 58.96 19.91
N LYS A 479 -10.65 59.29 19.63
CA LYS A 479 -9.74 60.00 20.56
C LYS A 479 -9.62 59.34 21.95
N ILE A 480 -9.69 58.02 22.03
CA ILE A 480 -9.59 57.28 23.29
C ILE A 480 -8.11 56.97 23.59
N ASP A 481 -7.66 57.22 24.81
CA ASP A 481 -6.27 56.96 25.21
C ASP A 481 -5.95 55.46 25.14
N LYS A 482 -4.99 55.13 24.27
CA LYS A 482 -4.47 53.78 24.03
C LYS A 482 -4.02 53.09 25.31
N ILE A 483 -3.43 53.83 26.25
CA ILE A 483 -2.87 53.28 27.49
C ILE A 483 -4.01 52.78 28.40
N GLN A 484 -5.14 53.48 28.43
CA GLN A 484 -6.27 53.16 29.29
C GLN A 484 -6.99 51.87 28.86
N ILE A 485 -7.17 51.68 27.54
CA ILE A 485 -7.79 50.47 27.00
C ILE A 485 -6.90 49.23 27.15
N ILE A 486 -5.60 49.37 26.87
CA ILE A 486 -4.65 48.27 27.07
C ILE A 486 -4.63 47.86 28.55
N LYS A 487 -4.66 48.83 29.48
CA LYS A 487 -4.70 48.56 30.92
C LYS A 487 -5.99 47.86 31.34
N GLN A 488 -7.13 48.26 30.79
CA GLN A 488 -8.45 47.71 31.13
C GLN A 488 -8.63 46.28 30.62
N PHE A 489 -8.27 45.99 29.37
CA PHE A 489 -8.42 44.64 28.82
C PHE A 489 -7.24 43.71 29.14
N LYS A 490 -6.19 44.17 29.83
CA LYS A 490 -5.05 43.33 30.24
C LYS A 490 -5.49 42.12 31.07
N ASN A 491 -6.56 42.26 31.84
CA ASN A 491 -7.06 41.25 32.76
C ASN A 491 -8.28 40.49 32.20
N PHE A 492 -8.65 40.70 30.93
CA PHE A 492 -9.76 40.00 30.30
C PHE A 492 -9.30 38.68 29.65
N PRO A 493 -10.15 37.64 29.58
CA PRO A 493 -9.85 36.41 28.85
C PRO A 493 -9.51 36.71 27.39
N GLN A 494 -8.46 36.09 26.85
CA GLN A 494 -8.06 36.34 25.45
C GLN A 494 -9.14 35.95 24.44
N ASP A 495 -9.98 34.97 24.78
CA ASP A 495 -11.10 34.52 23.93
C ASP A 495 -12.18 35.60 23.74
N LEU A 496 -12.23 36.60 24.61
CA LEU A 496 -13.14 37.75 24.48
C LEU A 496 -12.86 38.56 23.22
N PHE A 497 -11.59 38.69 22.83
CA PHE A 497 -11.18 39.36 21.60
C PHE A 497 -11.50 38.56 20.34
N ASN A 498 -11.68 37.24 20.45
CA ASN A 498 -12.07 36.39 19.32
C ASN A 498 -13.59 36.41 19.10
N ARG A 499 -14.37 36.65 20.16
CA ARG A 499 -15.84 36.62 20.14
C ARG A 499 -16.47 37.94 19.70
N PHE A 500 -15.89 39.08 20.09
CA PHE A 500 -16.48 40.40 19.84
C PHE A 500 -15.73 41.20 18.78
N ASN A 501 -16.47 41.93 17.95
CA ASN A 501 -15.90 42.89 17.01
C ASN A 501 -15.44 44.17 17.74
N ALA A 502 -14.69 45.02 17.04
CA ALA A 502 -14.12 46.24 17.60
C ALA A 502 -15.17 47.21 18.16
N ASP A 503 -16.34 47.35 17.52
CA ASP A 503 -17.43 48.21 17.99
C ASP A 503 -18.01 47.75 19.34
N LYS A 504 -18.21 46.44 19.49
CA LYS A 504 -18.76 45.85 20.71
C LYS A 504 -17.73 45.90 21.86
N LEU A 505 -16.44 45.70 21.56
CA LEU A 505 -15.36 45.93 22.51
C LEU A 505 -15.26 47.39 22.96
N LEU A 506 -15.45 48.36 22.06
CA LEU A 506 -15.51 49.78 22.42
C LEU A 506 -16.74 50.11 23.28
N LYS A 507 -17.90 49.50 23.00
CA LYS A 507 -19.10 49.63 23.84
C LYS A 507 -18.85 49.10 25.25
N ILE A 508 -18.23 47.92 25.38
CA ILE A 508 -17.81 47.34 26.66
C ILE A 508 -16.86 48.28 27.40
N HIS A 509 -15.86 48.82 26.69
CA HIS A 509 -14.91 49.78 27.28
C HIS A 509 -15.63 51.01 27.87
N ARG A 510 -16.53 51.65 27.11
CA ARG A 510 -17.30 52.82 27.57
C ARG A 510 -18.15 52.50 28.79
N LEU A 511 -18.89 51.39 28.75
CA LEU A 511 -19.77 50.99 29.85
C LEU A 511 -19.02 50.78 31.16
N ILE A 512 -17.83 50.18 31.10
CA ILE A 512 -16.98 49.97 32.28
C ILE A 512 -16.32 51.29 32.72
N ALA A 513 -15.85 52.11 31.77
CA ALA A 513 -15.23 53.40 32.07
C ALA A 513 -16.20 54.37 32.77
N GLU A 514 -17.50 54.27 32.48
CA GLU A 514 -18.55 55.08 33.10
C GLU A 514 -18.92 54.64 34.53
N ASN A 515 -18.78 53.35 34.87
CA ASN A 515 -19.36 52.79 36.11
C ASN A 515 -18.33 52.30 37.15
N SER A 516 -17.03 52.37 36.84
CA SER A 516 -15.80 52.20 37.66
C SER A 516 -15.65 51.05 38.67
N GLU A 517 -16.70 50.53 39.32
CA GLU A 517 -16.64 49.44 40.30
C GLU A 517 -17.53 48.23 39.93
N VAL A 518 -18.77 48.46 39.48
CA VAL A 518 -19.68 47.40 39.06
C VAL A 518 -20.43 47.82 37.80
N THR A 519 -20.38 47.00 36.75
CA THR A 519 -21.10 47.24 35.50
C THR A 519 -21.94 46.02 35.17
N VAL A 520 -23.26 46.22 35.03
CA VAL A 520 -24.17 45.22 34.47
C VAL A 520 -24.83 45.85 33.26
N ALA A 521 -24.62 45.29 32.07
CA ALA A 521 -25.14 45.87 30.84
C ALA A 521 -25.66 44.80 29.88
N ASN A 522 -26.76 45.09 29.19
CA ASN A 522 -27.26 44.27 28.09
C ASN A 522 -26.47 44.58 26.81
N LEU A 523 -25.85 43.55 26.23
CA LEU A 523 -25.03 43.61 25.02
C LEU A 523 -25.75 43.08 23.76
N SER A 524 -27.03 42.71 23.87
CA SER A 524 -27.83 42.21 22.74
C SER A 524 -27.96 43.28 21.65
N ASP A 525 -27.86 42.87 20.38
CA ASP A 525 -28.02 43.78 19.25
C ASP A 525 -29.50 44.21 19.15
N THR A 526 -29.76 45.51 19.22
CA THR A 526 -31.10 46.07 19.00
C THR A 526 -31.51 45.81 17.55
N ILE A 527 -32.41 44.86 17.33
CA ILE A 527 -33.18 44.74 16.09
C ILE A 527 -34.01 46.03 15.96
N GLY A 528 -34.00 46.61 14.77
CA GLY A 528 -34.48 47.96 14.48
C GLY A 528 -35.86 48.28 15.06
N SER A 529 -36.00 49.51 15.53
CA SER A 529 -37.24 50.18 15.91
C SER A 529 -38.23 50.17 14.75
N ASN A 530 -39.11 49.17 14.66
CA ASN A 530 -40.39 49.21 13.93
C ASN A 530 -41.24 47.94 14.08
N GLU A 531 -41.27 47.29 15.25
CA GLU A 531 -42.23 46.21 15.49
C GLU A 531 -42.94 46.40 16.83
N THR A 532 -44.27 46.27 16.79
CA THR A 532 -45.18 46.44 17.93
C THR A 532 -45.05 45.30 18.94
N GLU A 533 -45.45 45.58 20.19
CA GLU A 533 -45.34 44.73 21.40
C GLU A 533 -45.73 43.25 21.23
N THR A 534 -46.52 42.91 20.22
CA THR A 534 -47.01 41.56 19.96
C THR A 534 -46.01 40.64 19.24
N THR A 535 -44.96 41.15 18.58
CA THR A 535 -43.95 40.31 17.90
C THR A 535 -42.84 39.81 18.85
N ILE A 536 -42.66 40.47 20.00
CA ILE A 536 -41.58 40.20 20.97
C ILE A 536 -41.73 38.82 21.64
N ARG A 537 -42.95 38.26 21.73
CA ARG A 537 -43.20 37.01 22.46
C ARG A 537 -42.94 35.71 21.68
N LYS A 538 -42.58 35.76 20.38
CA LYS A 538 -42.47 34.55 19.54
C LYS A 538 -41.10 34.25 18.93
N ALA A 539 -40.10 35.10 19.14
CA ALA A 539 -38.71 34.80 18.78
C ALA A 539 -37.89 34.59 20.04
N GLY A 540 -37.34 33.39 20.25
CA GLY A 540 -36.33 33.14 21.28
C GLY A 540 -35.13 34.05 21.03
N THR A 541 -35.12 35.20 21.70
CA THR A 541 -34.05 36.18 21.61
C THR A 541 -33.03 35.84 22.69
N ASN A 542 -31.87 35.34 22.25
CA ASN A 542 -30.73 35.15 23.14
C ASN A 542 -30.32 36.52 23.68
N ILE A 543 -30.39 36.71 25.00
CA ILE A 543 -29.97 37.94 25.66
C ILE A 543 -28.54 37.77 26.15
N GLU A 544 -27.66 38.69 25.76
CA GLU A 544 -26.26 38.70 26.21
C GLU A 544 -26.07 39.80 27.28
N PHE A 545 -25.54 39.43 28.44
CA PHE A 545 -25.24 40.37 29.52
C PHE A 545 -23.73 40.43 29.79
N LEU A 546 -23.21 41.65 29.98
CA LEU A 546 -21.91 41.90 30.59
C LEU A 546 -22.10 42.11 32.08
N VAL A 547 -21.33 41.39 32.90
CA VAL A 547 -21.17 41.68 34.33
C VAL A 547 -19.68 41.87 34.60
N TYR A 548 -19.32 43.05 35.10
CA TYR A 548 -17.97 43.40 35.49
C TYR A 548 -18.01 43.88 36.94
N CYS A 549 -17.39 43.14 37.85
CA CYS A 549 -17.31 43.46 39.28
C CYS A 549 -16.10 42.76 39.93
N PRO A 550 -15.70 43.12 41.16
CA PRO A 550 -14.71 42.37 41.92
C PRO A 550 -15.19 40.93 42.17
N ASP A 551 -14.34 39.96 41.85
CA ASP A 551 -14.66 38.54 42.02
C ASP A 551 -14.72 38.15 43.51
N PHE A 552 -15.63 37.22 43.84
CA PHE A 552 -15.73 36.59 45.14
C PHE A 552 -16.30 35.19 45.03
N LYS A 553 -15.95 34.34 46.01
CA LYS A 553 -16.34 32.92 46.01
C LYS A 553 -17.86 32.78 45.94
N GLY A 554 -18.35 32.19 44.84
CA GLY A 554 -19.77 31.93 44.61
C GLY A 554 -20.50 32.97 43.76
N LEU A 555 -19.83 34.01 43.26
CA LEU A 555 -20.41 35.05 42.41
C LEU A 555 -21.18 34.47 41.20
N PHE A 556 -20.56 33.58 40.42
CA PHE A 556 -21.20 32.97 39.25
C PHE A 556 -22.46 32.16 39.63
N TYR A 557 -22.40 31.39 40.72
CA TYR A 557 -23.53 30.63 41.21
C TYR A 557 -24.72 31.54 41.59
N ILE A 558 -24.45 32.64 42.28
CA ILE A 558 -25.47 33.64 42.62
C ILE A 558 -26.09 34.26 41.36
N MET A 559 -25.26 34.58 40.36
CA MET A 559 -25.74 35.13 39.09
C MET A 559 -26.67 34.16 38.35
N VAL A 560 -26.28 32.89 38.22
CA VAL A 560 -27.10 31.85 37.58
C VAL A 560 -28.41 31.66 38.35
N ALA A 561 -28.36 31.59 39.69
CA ALA A 561 -29.55 31.45 40.52
C ALA A 561 -30.54 32.62 40.37
N ILE A 562 -30.03 33.85 40.21
CA ILE A 562 -30.86 35.02 39.91
C ILE A 562 -31.51 34.88 38.53
N LEU A 563 -30.74 34.52 37.50
CA LEU A 563 -31.26 34.34 36.13
C LEU A 563 -32.32 33.24 36.05
N GLU A 564 -32.13 32.12 36.73
CA GLU A 564 -33.11 31.03 36.83
C GLU A 564 -34.41 31.49 37.49
N LYS A 565 -34.34 32.32 38.54
CA LYS A 565 -35.53 32.90 39.20
C LYS A 565 -36.38 33.76 38.26
N TYR A 566 -35.78 34.33 37.23
CA TYR A 566 -36.45 35.10 36.18
C TYR A 566 -36.77 34.27 34.92
N ASN A 567 -36.70 32.93 35.00
CA ASN A 567 -36.94 31.98 33.90
C ASN A 567 -35.97 32.13 32.71
N PHE A 568 -34.74 32.59 32.94
CA PHE A 568 -33.68 32.53 31.92
C PHE A 568 -32.89 31.23 32.04
N THR A 569 -32.52 30.64 30.90
CA THR A 569 -31.59 29.49 30.83
C THR A 569 -30.23 29.98 30.32
N VAL A 570 -29.16 29.64 31.03
CA VAL A 570 -27.79 29.99 30.61
C VAL A 570 -27.33 29.00 29.54
N LEU A 571 -27.19 29.48 28.31
CA LEU A 571 -26.71 28.67 27.18
C LEU A 571 -25.18 28.56 27.12
N ASP A 572 -24.49 29.61 27.56
CA ASP A 572 -23.04 29.75 27.51
C ASP A 572 -22.59 30.82 28.51
N ALA A 573 -21.40 30.67 29.10
CA ALA A 573 -20.83 31.61 30.08
C ALA A 573 -19.30 31.63 30.00
N ASN A 574 -18.74 32.83 29.90
CA ASN A 574 -17.30 33.09 29.94
C ASN A 574 -17.00 33.97 31.16
N ILE A 575 -16.15 33.47 32.06
CA ILE A 575 -15.78 34.12 33.33
C ILE A 575 -14.34 34.63 33.23
#